data_AF-A0A2N6UFZ1-F1
#
_entry.id   AF-A0A2N6UFZ1-F1
#
_cell.length_a   1.000
_cell.length_b   1.000
_cell.length_c   1.000
_cell.angle_alpha   90.00
_cell.angle_beta   90.00
_cell.angle_gamma   90.00
#
_symmetry.space_group_name_H-M   'P 1'
#
loop_
_entity.id
_entity.type
_entity.pdbx_description
1 polymer ?
#
loop_
_entity_poly.entity_id
_entity_poly.type
_entity_poly.pdbx_seq_one_letter_code
_entity_poly.pdbx_strand_id
1 'polypeptide(L)' 'MTSFKQWLEKYEDENSPTGDFARDVIVDEDFPIIQTKEFVEKYLIKNNASDKTMDIFYEVWDRFENRS' A
#
# COMPACT_ATOMS: atom_id res chain seq x y z
N MET A 1 1.30 6.98 15.80
CA MET A 1 1.11 7.18 14.35
C MET A 1 0.93 5.82 13.73
N THR A 2 -0.20 5.58 13.07
CA THR A 2 -0.46 4.34 12.32
C THR A 2 0.40 4.32 11.07
N SER A 3 1.08 3.21 10.79
CA SER A 3 1.82 3.05 9.53
C SER A 3 0.90 2.87 8.32
N PHE A 4 1.38 3.10 7.11
CA PHE A 4 0.65 2.78 5.88
C PHE A 4 0.24 1.30 5.87
N LYS A 5 1.19 0.40 6.18
CA LYS A 5 0.94 -1.04 6.31
C LYS A 5 -0.16 -1.36 7.34
N GLN A 6 -0.10 -0.77 8.54
CA GLN A 6 -1.13 -0.94 9.56
C GLN A 6 -2.48 -0.34 9.16
N TRP A 7 -2.49 0.77 8.43
CA TRP A 7 -3.72 1.39 7.98
C TRP A 7 -4.40 0.59 6.86
N LEU A 8 -3.63 -0.19 6.09
CA LEU A 8 -4.17 -1.10 5.08
C LEU A 8 -4.92 -2.30 5.67
N GLU A 9 -4.66 -2.69 6.92
CA GLU A 9 -5.32 -3.84 7.58
C GLU A 9 -6.85 -3.74 7.54
N LYS A 10 -7.41 -2.52 7.55
CA LYS A 10 -8.87 -2.32 7.45
C LYS A 10 -9.49 -2.73 6.10
N TYR A 11 -8.65 -2.94 5.07
CA TYR A 11 -9.06 -3.36 3.73
C TYR A 11 -8.76 -4.86 3.47
N GLU A 12 -8.15 -5.58 4.42
CA GLU A 12 -7.68 -6.96 4.22
C GLU A 12 -8.77 -7.92 3.76
N ASP A 13 -10.00 -7.75 4.27
CA ASP A 13 -11.15 -8.59 3.93
C ASP A 13 -11.96 -8.08 2.72
N GLU A 14 -11.56 -6.95 2.11
CA GLU A 14 -12.30 -6.43 0.96
C GLU A 14 -12.07 -7.27 -0.30
N ASN A 15 -13.16 -7.59 -1.00
CA ASN A 15 -13.11 -8.18 -2.34
C ASN A 15 -13.04 -7.07 -3.40
N SER A 16 -11.92 -6.37 -3.42
CA SER A 16 -11.65 -5.24 -4.31
C SER A 16 -10.15 -5.22 -4.69
N PRO A 17 -9.75 -4.50 -5.75
CA PRO A 17 -8.33 -4.32 -6.06
C PRO A 17 -7.53 -3.67 -4.91
N THR A 18 -8.17 -2.83 -4.10
CA THR A 18 -7.57 -2.28 -2.88
C THR A 18 -7.37 -3.36 -1.82
N GLY A 19 -8.33 -4.27 -1.65
CA GLY A 19 -8.19 -5.40 -0.73
C GLY A 19 -7.13 -6.40 -1.18
N ASP A 20 -7.01 -6.66 -2.48
CA ASP A 20 -5.91 -7.45 -3.04
C ASP A 20 -4.56 -6.80 -2.73
N PHE A 21 -4.42 -5.51 -3.01
CA PHE A 21 -3.20 -4.75 -2.69
C PHE A 21 -2.89 -4.76 -1.19
N ALA A 22 -3.92 -4.61 -0.34
CA ALA A 22 -3.74 -4.64 1.11
C ALA A 22 -3.21 -6.00 1.57
N ARG A 23 -3.79 -7.11 1.10
CA ARG A 23 -3.32 -8.46 1.41
C ARG A 23 -1.87 -8.65 0.97
N ASP A 24 -1.53 -8.26 -0.25
CA ASP A 24 -0.16 -8.37 -0.78
C ASP A 24 0.86 -7.62 0.10
N VAL A 25 0.52 -6.41 0.55
CA VAL A 25 1.40 -5.59 1.42
C VAL A 25 1.46 -6.13 2.85
N ILE A 26 0.36 -6.67 3.38
CA ILE A 26 0.29 -7.20 4.74
C ILE A 26 1.19 -8.44 4.87
N VAL A 27 1.11 -9.37 3.91
CA VAL A 27 1.90 -10.61 3.91
C VAL A 27 3.36 -10.40 3.52
N ASP A 28 3.71 -9.28 2.87
CA ASP A 28 5.09 -8.93 2.53
C ASP A 28 5.86 -8.49 3.79
N GLU A 29 6.63 -9.41 4.37
CA GLU A 29 7.47 -9.19 5.56
C GLU A 29 8.57 -8.14 5.32
N ASP A 30 9.03 -7.98 4.08
CA ASP A 30 10.06 -7.03 3.67
C ASP A 30 9.48 -5.64 3.33
N PHE A 31 8.16 -5.50 3.36
CA PHE A 31 7.50 -4.24 3.05
C PHE A 31 7.95 -3.13 4.01
N PRO A 32 8.33 -1.95 3.49
CA PRO A 32 8.94 -0.93 4.31
C PRO A 32 8.03 -0.36 5.39
N ILE A 33 8.56 -0.34 6.62
CA ILE A 33 7.90 0.23 7.81
C ILE A 33 7.98 1.77 7.83
N ILE A 34 8.96 2.36 7.12
CA ILE A 34 9.25 3.80 7.09
C ILE A 34 8.67 4.42 5.81
N GLN A 35 7.88 5.50 5.95
CA GLN A 35 6.72 5.80 5.11
C GLN A 35 6.75 7.19 4.48
N THR A 36 7.75 7.49 3.65
CA THR A 36 7.48 8.49 2.62
C THR A 36 6.85 7.79 1.43
N LYS A 37 5.94 8.49 0.74
CA LYS A 37 5.33 8.02 -0.51
C LYS A 37 6.42 7.54 -1.48
N GLU A 38 7.46 8.36 -1.62
CA GLU A 38 8.61 8.11 -2.50
C GLU A 38 9.35 6.81 -2.16
N PHE A 39 9.50 6.47 -0.88
CA PHE A 39 10.19 5.25 -0.49
C PHE A 39 9.38 4.01 -0.90
N VAL A 40 8.08 4.02 -0.61
CA VAL A 40 7.18 2.92 -0.95
C VAL A 40 7.02 2.78 -2.47
N GLU A 41 6.92 3.90 -3.17
CA GLU A 41 6.92 3.95 -4.64
C GLU A 41 8.19 3.30 -5.23
N LYS A 42 9.38 3.69 -4.75
CA LYS A 42 10.64 3.09 -5.18
C LYS A 42 10.71 1.60 -4.88
N TYR A 43 10.16 1.16 -3.74
CA TYR A 43 10.10 -0.24 -3.37
C TYR A 43 9.22 -1.04 -4.33
N LEU A 44 8.02 -0.55 -4.66
CA LEU A 44 7.10 -1.19 -5.59
C LEU A 44 7.72 -1.28 -7.00
N ILE A 45 8.32 -0.19 -7.49
CA ILE A 45 9.02 -0.16 -8.79
C ILE A 45 10.17 -1.17 -8.81
N LYS A 46 10.99 -1.24 -7.75
CA LYS A 46 12.10 -2.20 -7.65
C LYS A 46 11.63 -3.65 -7.70
N ASN A 47 10.44 -3.93 -7.18
CA ASN A 47 9.83 -5.27 -7.19
C ASN A 47 8.98 -5.54 -8.44
N ASN A 48 9.10 -4.73 -9.50
CA ASN A 48 8.36 -4.87 -10.75
C ASN A 48 6.83 -4.85 -10.56
N ALA A 49 6.34 -4.00 -9.65
CA ALA A 49 4.91 -3.76 -9.51
C ALA A 49 4.31 -3.35 -10.86
N SER A 50 3.13 -3.89 -11.17
CA SER A 50 2.43 -3.56 -12.41
C SER A 50 1.91 -2.13 -12.40
N ASP A 51 1.69 -1.53 -13.58
CA ASP A 51 1.07 -0.20 -13.67
C ASP A 51 -0.25 -0.11 -12.90
N LYS A 52 -1.06 -1.18 -12.93
CA LYS A 52 -2.30 -1.28 -12.16
C LYS A 52 -2.06 -1.25 -10.65
N THR A 53 -1.03 -1.95 -10.18
CA THR A 53 -0.62 -1.93 -8.77
C THR A 53 -0.17 -0.53 -8.37
N MET A 54 0.54 0.18 -9.24
CA MET A 54 0.98 1.56 -9.01
C MET A 54 -0.21 2.52 -8.94
N ASP A 55 -1.19 2.40 -9.84
CA ASP A 55 -2.42 3.20 -9.82
C ASP A 55 -3.18 3.03 -8.49
N ILE A 56 -3.36 1.76 -8.06
CA ILE A 56 -3.99 1.43 -6.78
C ILE A 56 -3.17 2.02 -5.62
N PHE A 57 -1.85 1.87 -5.64
CA PHE A 57 -0.98 2.44 -4.61
C PHE A 57 -1.18 3.96 -4.49
N TYR A 58 -1.20 4.70 -5.59
CA TYR A 58 -1.38 6.16 -5.53
C TYR A 58 -2.75 6.56 -4.97
N GLU A 59 -3.82 5.88 -5.40
CA GLU A 59 -5.18 6.11 -4.90
C GLU A 59 -5.27 5.83 -3.38
N VAL A 60 -4.72 4.70 -2.96
CA VAL A 60 -4.77 4.25 -1.57
C VAL A 60 -3.87 5.09 -0.67
N TRP A 61 -2.73 5.56 -1.19
CA TRP A 61 -1.85 6.50 -0.48
C TRP A 61 -2.51 7.87 -0.26
N ASP A 62 -3.20 8.40 -1.28
CA ASP A 62 -3.93 9.67 -1.14
C ASP A 62 -5.01 9.58 -0.05
N ARG A 63 -5.74 8.46 0.01
CA ARG A 63 -6.69 8.18 1.09
C ARG A 63 -6.03 8.05 2.46
N PHE A 64 -4.82 7.49 2.51
CA PHE A 64 -4.03 7.43 3.73
C PHE A 64 -3.68 8.85 4.19
N GLU A 65 -3.11 9.69 3.33
CA GLU A 65 -2.72 11.07 3.69
C GLU A 65 -3.91 11.95 4.11
N ASN A 66 -5.06 11.75 3.48
CA ASN A 66 -6.29 12.52 3.75
C ASN A 66 -7.22 11.87 4.80
N ARG A 67 -6.72 10.91 5.59
CA ARG A 67 -7.48 10.29 6.69
C ARG A 67 -7.85 11.35 7.75
N SER A 68 -9.05 11.91 7.64
CA SER A 68 -9.63 12.84 8.62
C SER A 68 -10.16 12.10 9.83
#